data_AF-A0AAN5BZ22-F1
#
_entry.id   AF-A0AAN5BZ22-F1
#
_cell.length_a   1.000
_cell.length_b   1.000
_cell.length_c   1.000
_cell.angle_alpha   90.00
_cell.angle_beta   90.00
_cell.angle_gamma   90.00
#
_symmetry.space_group_name_H-M   'P 1'
#
loop_
_entity.id
_entity.type
_entity.pdbx_description
1 polymer ?
#
loop_
_entity_poly.entity_id
_entity_poly.type
_entity_poly.pdbx_seq_one_letter_code
_entity_poly.pdbx_strand_id
1 'polypeptide(L)'
;MIQFHSTLAYLADPPQSYQQPAVDLVSGLSQFQRDIDNNVFRNEYAFEAALNHLIHAAHHDHLELVGGALSPFTYAAPYRIVSVSSDGHLPDDLLANETRYLPWQPSAIRTINGQDVVEYLTQFAAVNSFGKLEPHADWNMSMRSSALEIQGKREAFHGAATYPGDFITFTFENGTTVGPLPWEALFCCNGGVGPLQTGDELYDFFVLGHYPASYDENLEADMTTISNRAAPVITPLNNPAYPPKADVTEASYTRDGGALLRGYFLHDSSLAVLSIPHFVVDRKAPHSFSNAVKQFLAQSTKAGLKKVVIDVQQNPGGSPLLALETFKIVS
;
A
#
# COMPACT_ATOMS: atom_id res chain seq x y z
N MET A 1 11.80 20.99 -4.52
CA MET A 1 10.87 20.19 -5.36
C MET A 1 9.42 20.50 -5.05
N ILE A 2 9.02 20.66 -3.79
CA ILE A 2 7.62 20.94 -3.39
C ILE A 2 6.99 22.11 -4.14
N GLN A 3 7.75 23.19 -4.40
CA GLN A 3 7.26 24.36 -5.14
C GLN A 3 6.77 24.09 -6.57
N PHE A 4 7.07 22.92 -7.14
CA PHE A 4 6.61 22.50 -8.46
C PHE A 4 5.41 21.53 -8.40
N HIS A 5 4.90 21.23 -7.20
CA HIS A 5 3.72 20.39 -7.05
C HIS A 5 2.47 21.17 -7.47
N SER A 6 1.77 20.67 -8.49
CA SER A 6 0.72 21.41 -9.18
C SER A 6 -0.53 21.68 -8.34
N THR A 7 -0.74 20.91 -7.27
CA THR A 7 -1.93 20.98 -6.42
C THR A 7 -1.76 21.82 -5.16
N LEU A 8 -0.60 22.45 -4.92
CA LEU A 8 -0.31 23.17 -3.67
C LEU A 8 -1.42 24.14 -3.22
N ALA A 9 -1.93 24.96 -4.13
CA ALA A 9 -2.97 25.93 -3.80
C ALA A 9 -4.29 25.24 -3.40
N TYR A 10 -4.62 24.12 -4.05
CA TYR A 10 -5.83 23.34 -3.75
C TYR A 10 -5.68 22.49 -2.49
N LEU A 11 -4.47 22.10 -2.11
CA LEU A 11 -4.23 21.43 -0.83
C LEU A 11 -4.38 22.42 0.33
N ALA A 12 -3.88 23.65 0.18
CA ALA A 12 -3.97 24.67 1.21
C ALA A 12 -5.40 25.21 1.41
N ASP A 13 -6.18 25.33 0.33
CA ASP A 13 -7.57 25.79 0.34
C ASP A 13 -8.44 24.89 -0.57
N PRO A 14 -8.79 23.67 -0.12
CA PRO A 14 -9.52 22.73 -0.94
C PRO A 14 -11.00 23.12 -1.07
N PRO A 15 -11.66 22.71 -2.17
CA PRO A 15 -13.10 22.88 -2.29
C PRO A 15 -13.84 22.12 -1.19
N GLN A 16 -15.04 22.58 -0.81
CA GLN A 16 -15.84 21.98 0.26
C GLN A 16 -16.16 20.48 0.04
N SER A 17 -16.12 19.99 -1.20
CA SER A 17 -16.33 18.58 -1.54
C SER A 17 -15.10 17.71 -1.32
N TYR A 18 -13.93 18.29 -1.04
CA TYR A 18 -12.72 17.55 -0.70
C TYR A 18 -12.90 16.88 0.66
N GLN A 19 -12.53 15.60 0.74
CA GLN A 19 -12.85 14.77 1.92
C GLN A 19 -11.70 14.69 2.93
N GLN A 20 -10.50 15.11 2.54
CA GLN A 20 -9.33 15.12 3.41
C GLN A 20 -9.13 16.52 4.02
N PRO A 21 -8.37 16.64 5.13
CA PRO A 21 -8.03 17.94 5.70
C PRO A 21 -7.23 18.81 4.72
N ALA A 22 -7.40 20.13 4.81
CA ALA A 22 -6.52 21.06 4.12
C ALA A 22 -5.10 20.99 4.71
N VAL A 23 -4.09 21.11 3.85
CA VAL A 23 -2.68 21.20 4.24
C VAL A 23 -1.94 22.24 3.40
N ASP A 24 -1.26 23.16 4.08
CA ASP A 24 -0.32 24.08 3.44
C ASP A 24 1.11 23.57 3.64
N LEU A 25 1.61 22.84 2.63
CA LEU A 25 2.96 22.27 2.64
C LEU A 25 4.05 23.35 2.72
N VAL A 26 3.85 24.51 2.09
CA VAL A 26 4.87 25.58 2.05
C VAL A 26 4.95 26.29 3.39
N SER A 27 3.81 26.59 3.99
CA SER A 27 3.74 27.15 5.34
C SER A 27 4.24 26.15 6.38
N GLY A 28 3.90 24.86 6.25
CA GLY A 28 4.40 23.79 7.12
C GLY A 28 5.93 23.68 7.09
N LEU A 29 6.55 23.68 5.90
CA LEU A 29 8.00 23.67 5.78
C LEU A 29 8.65 24.95 6.35
N SER A 30 8.00 26.10 6.18
CA SER A 30 8.45 27.36 6.76
C SER A 30 8.36 27.34 8.30
N GLN A 31 7.38 26.63 8.86
CA GLN A 31 7.28 26.39 10.29
C GLN A 31 8.40 25.47 10.77
N PHE A 32 8.71 24.39 10.05
CA PHE A 32 9.83 23.52 10.41
C PHE A 32 11.17 24.25 10.40
N GLN A 33 11.42 25.19 9.48
CA GLN A 33 12.61 26.03 9.55
C GLN A 33 12.69 26.80 10.88
N ARG A 34 11.58 27.43 11.31
CA ARG A 34 11.54 28.13 12.60
C ARG A 34 11.71 27.17 13.78
N ASP A 35 11.15 25.96 13.69
CA ASP A 35 11.25 24.95 14.74
C ASP A 35 12.69 24.44 14.88
N ILE A 36 13.42 24.30 13.77
CA ILE A 36 14.87 24.03 13.76
C ILE A 36 15.63 25.18 14.41
N ASP A 37 15.39 26.43 13.98
CA ASP A 37 16.10 27.60 14.51
C ASP A 37 15.89 27.78 16.03
N ASN A 38 14.74 27.32 16.55
CA ASN A 38 14.37 27.38 17.95
C ASN A 38 14.65 26.07 18.74
N ASN A 39 15.36 25.10 18.16
CA ASN A 39 15.70 23.81 18.78
C ASN A 39 14.47 23.02 19.29
N VAL A 40 13.36 23.04 18.55
CA VAL A 40 12.14 22.31 18.89
C VAL A 40 12.31 20.80 18.69
N PHE A 41 12.98 20.38 17.62
CA PHE A 41 13.24 18.97 17.34
C PHE A 41 14.37 18.45 18.23
N ARG A 42 14.11 17.34 18.95
CA ARG A 42 15.08 16.75 19.89
C ARG A 42 16.19 15.94 19.21
N ASN A 43 15.91 15.41 18.02
CA ASN A 43 16.81 14.59 17.22
C ASN A 43 16.33 14.55 15.77
N GLU A 44 17.16 13.99 14.89
CA GLU A 44 16.87 13.88 13.45
C GLU A 44 15.59 13.08 13.18
N TYR A 45 15.39 11.97 13.90
CA TYR A 45 14.17 11.16 13.76
C TYR A 45 12.90 11.98 14.00
N ALA A 46 12.87 12.83 15.02
CA ALA A 46 11.70 13.67 15.31
C ALA A 46 11.44 14.70 14.21
N PHE A 47 12.49 15.26 13.61
CA PHE A 47 12.38 16.17 12.48
C PHE A 47 11.86 15.44 11.23
N GLU A 48 12.49 14.34 10.86
CA GLU A 48 12.11 13.59 9.66
C GLU A 48 10.72 12.97 9.79
N ALA A 49 10.32 12.48 10.97
CA ALA A 49 8.96 11.99 11.21
C ALA A 49 7.92 13.10 11.02
N ALA A 50 8.17 14.30 11.55
CA ALA A 50 7.30 15.45 11.35
C ALA A 50 7.23 15.87 9.87
N LEU A 51 8.38 15.84 9.18
CA LEU A 51 8.46 16.09 7.75
C LEU A 51 7.66 15.06 6.94
N ASN A 52 7.82 13.78 7.25
CA ASN A 52 7.07 12.71 6.63
C ASN A 52 5.57 12.88 6.81
N HIS A 53 5.11 13.21 8.03
CA HIS A 53 3.69 13.49 8.30
C HIS A 53 3.15 14.69 7.51
N LEU A 54 3.91 15.78 7.42
CA LEU A 54 3.51 16.95 6.62
C LEU A 54 3.34 16.58 5.14
N ILE A 55 4.27 15.81 4.59
CA ILE A 55 4.22 15.37 3.19
C ILE A 55 3.02 14.42 2.96
N HIS A 56 2.80 13.45 3.86
CA HIS A 56 1.69 12.51 3.76
C HIS A 56 0.32 13.16 3.94
N ALA A 57 0.23 14.26 4.70
CA ALA A 57 -1.00 15.02 4.86
C ALA A 57 -1.51 15.64 3.54
N ALA A 58 -0.70 15.63 2.47
CA ALA A 58 -1.16 15.98 1.12
C ALA A 58 -2.13 14.95 0.52
N HIS A 59 -2.23 13.75 1.11
CA HIS A 59 -3.03 12.63 0.62
C HIS A 59 -2.83 12.39 -0.88
N HIS A 60 -1.55 12.33 -1.27
CA HIS A 60 -1.13 12.07 -2.63
C HIS A 60 -0.05 10.98 -2.66
N ASP A 61 -0.44 9.80 -3.12
CA ASP A 61 0.39 8.59 -3.27
C ASP A 61 1.54 8.65 -4.31
N HIS A 62 1.85 9.83 -4.84
CA HIS A 62 3.03 10.08 -5.67
C HIS A 62 3.90 11.20 -5.10
N LEU A 63 3.53 11.75 -3.94
CA LEU A 63 4.30 12.74 -3.20
C LEU A 63 4.87 12.07 -1.96
N GLU A 64 6.07 11.52 -2.11
CA GLU A 64 6.74 10.76 -1.06
C GLU A 64 8.09 11.40 -0.72
N LEU A 65 8.48 11.29 0.55
CA LEU A 65 9.84 11.56 1.00
C LEU A 65 10.50 10.22 1.32
N VAL A 66 11.50 9.86 0.52
CA VAL A 66 12.29 8.63 0.73
C VAL A 66 13.73 9.03 1.04
N GLY A 67 14.23 8.61 2.20
CA GLY A 67 15.60 8.85 2.63
C GLY A 67 15.69 9.10 4.13
N GLY A 68 16.88 9.47 4.59
CA GLY A 68 17.09 9.85 5.98
C GLY A 68 17.03 8.68 6.95
N ALA A 69 17.00 9.02 8.24
CA ALA A 69 16.84 8.11 9.37
C ALA A 69 15.55 7.28 9.35
N LEU A 70 14.51 7.68 8.60
CA LEU A 70 13.28 6.89 8.42
C LEU A 70 13.42 5.75 7.41
N SER A 71 14.21 5.95 6.35
CA SER A 71 14.31 5.00 5.23
C SER A 71 14.75 3.56 5.57
N PRO A 72 15.63 3.30 6.56
CA PRO A 72 16.08 1.93 6.81
C PRO A 72 15.12 1.08 7.63
N PHE A 73 14.09 1.65 8.25
CA PHE A 73 13.19 0.92 9.13
C PHE A 73 11.75 0.90 8.61
N THR A 74 11.09 -0.24 8.80
CA THR A 74 9.64 -0.35 8.74
C THR A 74 9.18 -1.13 9.96
N TYR A 75 8.15 -0.66 10.66
CA TYR A 75 7.67 -1.30 11.87
C TYR A 75 6.51 -2.23 11.51
N ALA A 76 6.78 -3.54 11.53
CA ALA A 76 5.84 -4.55 11.10
C ALA A 76 4.84 -4.93 12.19
N ALA A 77 3.56 -4.93 11.83
CA ALA A 77 2.50 -5.38 12.72
C ALA A 77 2.58 -6.92 12.90
N PRO A 78 2.37 -7.43 14.13
CA PRO A 78 2.43 -8.86 14.40
C PRO A 78 1.26 -9.64 13.80
N TYR A 79 0.16 -8.96 13.45
CA TYR A 79 -1.01 -9.54 12.80
C TYR A 79 -1.48 -8.70 11.62
N ARG A 80 -2.19 -9.36 10.72
CA ARG A 80 -2.92 -8.73 9.62
C ARG A 80 -4.38 -8.57 10.01
N ILE A 81 -5.06 -7.58 9.46
CA ILE A 81 -6.49 -7.36 9.72
C ILE A 81 -7.26 -7.60 8.43
N VAL A 82 -8.37 -8.33 8.53
CA VAL A 82 -9.32 -8.54 7.44
C VAL A 82 -10.67 -7.98 7.85
N SER A 83 -11.37 -7.38 6.88
CA SER A 83 -12.74 -6.93 7.03
C SER A 83 -13.64 -7.98 6.37
N VAL A 84 -14.53 -8.58 7.13
CA VAL A 84 -15.35 -9.72 6.69
C VAL A 84 -16.82 -9.40 6.88
N SER A 85 -17.60 -9.66 5.84
CA SER A 85 -19.06 -9.71 5.93
C SER A 85 -19.49 -11.17 5.93
N SER A 86 -20.30 -11.56 6.93
CA SER A 86 -20.82 -12.92 7.05
C SER A 86 -21.96 -13.20 6.06
N ASP A 87 -22.62 -12.15 5.54
CA ASP A 87 -23.79 -12.23 4.68
C ASP A 87 -23.57 -11.63 3.27
N GLY A 88 -22.39 -11.08 3.00
CA GLY A 88 -22.03 -10.48 1.72
C GLY A 88 -22.46 -9.01 1.55
N HIS A 89 -22.94 -8.35 2.61
CA HIS A 89 -23.19 -6.90 2.65
C HIS A 89 -21.98 -6.14 3.21
N LEU A 90 -22.24 -5.02 3.91
CA LEU A 90 -21.19 -4.29 4.59
C LEU A 90 -20.54 -5.19 5.64
N PRO A 91 -19.20 -5.17 5.75
CA PRO A 91 -18.51 -5.97 6.75
C PRO A 91 -18.79 -5.40 8.14
N ASP A 92 -19.36 -6.23 9.00
CA ASP A 92 -19.63 -5.87 10.39
C ASP A 92 -18.45 -6.25 11.31
N ASP A 93 -17.60 -7.19 10.88
CA ASP A 93 -16.54 -7.76 11.72
C ASP A 93 -15.13 -7.47 11.16
N LEU A 94 -14.26 -6.98 12.03
CA LEU A 94 -12.81 -6.91 11.80
C LEU A 94 -12.12 -8.06 12.53
N LEU A 95 -11.44 -8.93 11.78
CA LEU A 95 -10.78 -10.12 12.33
C LEU A 95 -9.26 -10.02 12.25
N ALA A 96 -8.57 -10.52 13.27
CA ALA A 96 -7.11 -10.59 13.29
C ALA A 96 -6.64 -11.93 12.68
N ASN A 97 -5.86 -11.85 11.60
CA ASN A 97 -5.07 -12.94 11.02
C ASN A 97 -5.85 -14.19 10.55
N GLU A 98 -7.09 -14.02 10.08
CA GLU A 98 -7.91 -15.14 9.62
C GLU A 98 -7.79 -15.35 8.11
N THR A 99 -6.98 -16.34 7.72
CA THR A 99 -6.58 -16.51 6.31
C THR A 99 -6.93 -17.88 5.73
N ARG A 100 -7.54 -18.78 6.52
CA ARG A 100 -7.85 -20.17 6.12
C ARG A 100 -9.12 -20.68 6.80
N TYR A 101 -9.59 -21.86 6.38
CA TYR A 101 -10.61 -22.62 7.10
C TYR A 101 -10.18 -22.80 8.56
N LEU A 102 -10.82 -22.06 9.47
CA LEU A 102 -10.57 -22.18 10.89
C LEU A 102 -11.42 -23.32 11.43
N PRO A 103 -10.86 -24.20 12.29
CA PRO A 103 -11.65 -25.20 12.99
C PRO A 103 -12.51 -24.59 14.12
N TRP A 104 -12.53 -23.26 14.26
CA TRP A 104 -13.23 -22.50 15.30
C TRP A 104 -13.84 -21.22 14.73
N GLN A 105 -14.80 -20.63 15.45
CA GLN A 105 -15.47 -19.39 15.08
C GLN A 105 -14.68 -18.17 15.58
N PRO A 106 -14.20 -17.29 14.68
CA PRO A 106 -13.47 -16.11 15.10
C PRO A 106 -14.34 -15.07 15.77
N SER A 107 -13.71 -14.31 16.68
CA SER A 107 -14.29 -13.16 17.36
C SER A 107 -13.72 -11.90 16.73
N ALA A 108 -14.58 -10.90 16.49
CA ALA A 108 -14.14 -9.59 16.04
C ALA A 108 -13.22 -8.92 17.06
N ILE A 109 -12.29 -8.11 16.55
CA ILE A 109 -11.48 -7.19 17.34
C ILE A 109 -12.43 -6.08 17.81
N ARG A 110 -12.44 -5.83 19.11
CA ARG A 110 -13.19 -4.73 19.73
C ARG A 110 -12.31 -3.49 19.88
N THR A 111 -11.11 -3.68 20.43
CA THR A 111 -10.17 -2.58 20.67
C THR A 111 -8.75 -2.95 20.30
N ILE A 112 -7.99 -1.96 19.84
CA ILE A 112 -6.54 -2.02 19.74
C ILE A 112 -5.96 -1.00 20.73
N ASN A 113 -5.04 -1.43 21.59
CA ASN A 113 -4.44 -0.61 22.65
C ASN A 113 -5.47 0.08 23.57
N GLY A 114 -6.63 -0.57 23.79
CA GLY A 114 -7.73 -0.04 24.60
C GLY A 114 -8.61 1.01 23.89
N GLN A 115 -8.28 1.38 22.66
CA GLN A 115 -9.07 2.26 21.81
C GLN A 115 -9.97 1.44 20.88
N ASP A 116 -11.17 1.92 20.57
CA ASP A 116 -12.06 1.31 19.58
C ASP A 116 -11.30 0.97 18.29
N VAL A 117 -11.51 -0.23 17.75
CA VAL A 117 -10.75 -0.72 16.60
C VAL A 117 -10.92 0.16 15.35
N VAL A 118 -12.11 0.72 15.13
CA VAL A 118 -12.39 1.58 13.98
C VAL A 118 -11.71 2.92 14.15
N GLU A 119 -11.77 3.47 15.35
CA GLU A 119 -11.07 4.72 15.64
C GLU A 119 -9.55 4.56 15.48
N TYR A 120 -8.97 3.50 16.07
CA TYR A 120 -7.54 3.22 15.99
C TYR A 120 -7.06 3.06 14.54
N LEU A 121 -7.75 2.23 13.74
CA LEU A 121 -7.34 1.99 12.35
C LEU A 121 -7.56 3.20 11.45
N THR A 122 -8.54 4.06 11.75
CA THR A 122 -8.73 5.32 11.03
C THR A 122 -7.55 6.26 11.28
N GLN A 123 -7.12 6.39 12.54
CA GLN A 123 -5.95 7.20 12.90
C GLN A 123 -4.65 6.62 12.33
N PHE A 124 -4.50 5.29 12.40
CA PHE A 124 -3.35 4.60 11.82
C PHE A 124 -3.28 4.82 10.30
N ALA A 125 -4.40 4.65 9.59
CA ALA A 125 -4.47 4.81 8.14
C ALA A 125 -4.17 6.25 7.71
N ALA A 126 -4.69 7.26 8.42
CA ALA A 126 -4.43 8.67 8.12
C ALA A 126 -2.93 9.02 8.13
N VAL A 127 -2.13 8.26 8.86
CA VAL A 127 -0.69 8.50 9.03
C VAL A 127 0.19 7.55 8.23
N ASN A 128 -0.21 6.29 8.06
CA ASN A 128 0.64 5.23 7.50
C ASN A 128 0.12 4.62 6.19
N SER A 129 -1.05 5.04 5.70
CA SER A 129 -1.49 4.67 4.36
C SER A 129 -0.69 5.42 3.29
N PHE A 130 -0.88 5.05 2.02
CA PHE A 130 -0.24 5.71 0.89
C PHE A 130 -0.78 7.13 0.61
N GLY A 131 -1.75 7.64 1.38
CA GLY A 131 -2.33 8.96 1.16
C GLY A 131 -3.19 8.99 -0.10
N LYS A 132 -4.39 8.43 0.01
CA LYS A 132 -5.41 8.45 -1.05
C LYS A 132 -6.32 9.66 -0.90
N LEU A 133 -6.85 10.09 -2.03
CA LEU A 133 -7.73 11.25 -2.14
C LEU A 133 -8.95 11.14 -1.21
N GLU A 134 -9.48 9.93 -1.02
CA GLU A 134 -10.61 9.67 -0.14
C GLU A 134 -10.21 8.91 1.14
N PRO A 135 -10.67 9.33 2.33
CA PRO A 135 -10.34 8.66 3.61
C PRO A 135 -10.71 7.18 3.65
N HIS A 136 -11.82 6.80 2.99
CA HIS A 136 -12.25 5.41 2.93
C HIS A 136 -11.34 4.54 2.05
N ALA A 137 -10.63 5.13 1.08
CA ALA A 137 -9.61 4.42 0.32
C ALA A 137 -8.39 4.13 1.22
N ASP A 138 -7.95 5.10 2.03
CA ASP A 138 -6.88 4.90 3.04
C ASP A 138 -7.26 3.82 4.06
N TRP A 139 -8.50 3.85 4.54
CA TRP A 139 -9.06 2.79 5.39
C TRP A 139 -8.97 1.41 4.72
N ASN A 140 -9.43 1.31 3.47
CA ASN A 140 -9.40 0.06 2.72
C ASN A 140 -7.97 -0.45 2.48
N MET A 141 -6.98 0.44 2.41
CA MET A 141 -5.57 0.06 2.29
C MET A 141 -5.03 -0.61 3.55
N SER A 142 -5.58 -0.33 4.74
CA SER A 142 -5.17 -0.98 6.00
C SER A 142 -5.60 -2.44 6.10
N MET A 143 -6.50 -2.89 5.23
CA MET A 143 -7.05 -4.24 5.28
C MET A 143 -6.33 -5.17 4.30
N ARG A 144 -5.95 -6.34 4.78
CA ARG A 144 -5.51 -7.43 3.91
C ARG A 144 -6.64 -7.81 2.96
N SER A 145 -6.32 -7.97 1.69
CA SER A 145 -7.29 -8.39 0.66
C SER A 145 -6.62 -9.28 -0.38
N SER A 146 -7.40 -10.17 -1.00
CA SER A 146 -6.88 -11.01 -2.09
C SER A 146 -6.38 -10.17 -3.26
N ALA A 147 -6.96 -8.99 -3.52
CA ALA A 147 -6.49 -8.05 -4.53
C ALA A 147 -5.03 -7.60 -4.30
N LEU A 148 -4.62 -7.40 -3.04
CA LEU A 148 -3.21 -7.13 -2.69
C LEU A 148 -2.35 -8.38 -2.85
N GLU A 149 -2.83 -9.54 -2.39
CA GLU A 149 -2.06 -10.78 -2.40
C GLU A 149 -1.69 -11.27 -3.79
N ILE A 150 -2.63 -11.18 -4.74
CA ILE A 150 -2.36 -11.58 -6.12
C ILE A 150 -1.29 -10.70 -6.77
N GLN A 151 -1.12 -9.46 -6.28
CA GLN A 151 -0.09 -8.51 -6.69
C GLN A 151 1.21 -8.66 -5.91
N GLY A 152 1.29 -9.59 -4.95
CA GLY A 152 2.43 -9.74 -4.05
C GLY A 152 2.62 -8.58 -3.08
N LYS A 153 1.58 -7.79 -2.84
CA LYS A 153 1.60 -6.61 -1.97
C LYS A 153 1.06 -6.94 -0.58
N ARG A 154 1.33 -6.06 0.37
CA ARG A 154 0.81 -6.09 1.73
C ARG A 154 -0.04 -4.84 1.99
N GLU A 155 -0.95 -4.95 2.93
CA GLU A 155 -1.79 -3.86 3.43
C GLU A 155 -0.98 -2.79 4.18
N ALA A 156 -1.49 -1.56 4.28
CA ALA A 156 -0.82 -0.46 4.99
C ALA A 156 -0.62 -0.77 6.49
N PHE A 157 -1.57 -1.48 7.11
CA PHE A 157 -1.43 -1.91 8.51
C PHE A 157 -0.24 -2.85 8.74
N HIS A 158 0.24 -3.52 7.68
CA HIS A 158 1.37 -4.42 7.80
C HIS A 158 2.65 -3.71 8.26
N GLY A 159 2.87 -2.45 7.85
CA GLY A 159 4.11 -1.74 8.13
C GLY A 159 3.87 -0.25 8.36
N ALA A 160 4.15 0.22 9.58
CA ALA A 160 4.15 1.65 9.87
C ALA A 160 5.48 2.28 9.39
N ALA A 161 5.37 3.44 8.73
CA ALA A 161 6.51 4.21 8.24
C ALA A 161 7.23 4.97 9.36
N THR A 162 6.52 5.26 10.46
CA THR A 162 7.05 5.88 11.67
C THR A 162 6.83 4.94 12.85
N TYR A 163 7.70 5.05 13.86
CA TYR A 163 7.65 4.22 15.07
C TYR A 163 6.29 4.34 15.77
N PRO A 164 5.49 3.26 15.80
CA PRO A 164 4.12 3.28 16.32
C PRO A 164 4.04 3.04 17.83
N GLY A 165 5.20 2.91 18.50
CA GLY A 165 5.32 2.48 19.90
C GLY A 165 5.86 1.04 20.02
N ASP A 166 6.19 0.64 21.24
CA ASP A 166 6.83 -0.67 21.52
C ASP A 166 5.90 -1.86 21.29
N PHE A 167 4.63 -1.70 21.67
CA PHE A 167 3.70 -2.82 21.78
C PHE A 167 2.32 -2.52 21.20
N ILE A 168 1.63 -3.58 20.80
CA ILE A 168 0.23 -3.58 20.39
C ILE A 168 -0.55 -4.66 21.14
N THR A 169 -1.76 -4.33 21.58
CA THR A 169 -2.67 -5.24 22.30
C THR A 169 -4.02 -5.27 21.59
N PHE A 170 -4.53 -6.46 21.32
CA PHE A 170 -5.85 -6.67 20.72
C PHE A 170 -6.81 -7.23 21.78
N THR A 171 -7.97 -6.61 21.95
CA THR A 171 -9.07 -7.18 22.74
C THR A 171 -10.23 -7.49 21.81
N PHE A 172 -10.83 -8.65 21.98
CA PHE A 172 -11.87 -9.19 21.12
C PHE A 172 -13.25 -9.09 21.76
N GLU A 173 -14.31 -9.14 20.96
CA GLU A 173 -15.70 -9.08 21.42
C GLU A 173 -16.08 -10.20 22.40
N ASN A 174 -15.44 -11.37 22.30
CA ASN A 174 -15.60 -12.46 23.26
C ASN A 174 -14.91 -12.23 24.63
N GLY A 175 -14.29 -11.06 24.83
CA GLY A 175 -13.61 -10.67 26.06
C GLY A 175 -12.18 -11.19 26.21
N THR A 176 -11.64 -11.92 25.23
CA THR A 176 -10.24 -12.34 25.24
C THR A 176 -9.31 -11.21 24.79
N THR A 177 -8.04 -11.28 25.21
CA THR A 177 -7.01 -10.30 24.86
C THR A 177 -5.75 -11.02 24.41
N VAL A 178 -5.10 -10.49 23.38
CA VAL A 178 -3.80 -10.92 22.89
C VAL A 178 -2.83 -9.75 22.93
N GLY A 179 -1.67 -9.96 23.56
CA GLY A 179 -0.63 -8.95 23.76
C GLY A 179 -0.42 -8.55 25.23
N PRO A 180 0.43 -7.56 25.50
CA PRO A 180 1.16 -6.74 24.53
C PRO A 180 2.11 -7.56 23.65
N LEU A 181 2.01 -7.39 22.34
CA LEU A 181 2.90 -7.97 21.34
C LEU A 181 3.85 -6.91 20.82
N PRO A 182 5.14 -7.22 20.60
CA PRO A 182 6.07 -6.24 20.08
C PRO A 182 5.75 -5.88 18.63
N TRP A 183 5.93 -4.62 18.26
CA TRP A 183 6.16 -4.26 16.86
C TRP A 183 7.54 -4.75 16.44
N GLU A 184 7.65 -5.37 15.26
CA GLU A 184 8.95 -5.82 14.75
C GLU A 184 9.58 -4.71 13.90
N ALA A 185 10.73 -4.19 14.31
CA ALA A 185 11.51 -3.29 13.47
C ALA A 185 12.21 -4.09 12.37
N LEU A 186 11.69 -4.01 11.15
CA LEU A 186 12.33 -4.57 9.97
C LEU A 186 13.37 -3.57 9.46
N PHE A 187 14.63 -3.95 9.54
CA PHE A 187 15.73 -3.21 8.95
C PHE A 187 15.93 -3.67 7.50
N CYS A 188 15.66 -2.79 6.54
CA CYS A 188 15.94 -3.04 5.12
C CYS A 188 17.31 -2.48 4.71
N CYS A 189 17.78 -2.84 3.52
CA CYS A 189 18.95 -2.23 2.87
C CYS A 189 20.34 -2.56 3.48
N ASN A 190 20.63 -3.84 3.73
CA ASN A 190 21.95 -4.34 4.19
C ASN A 190 23.03 -4.49 3.11
N GLY A 191 22.73 -4.22 1.84
CA GLY A 191 23.74 -4.32 0.78
C GLY A 191 24.75 -3.19 0.92
N GLY A 192 26.02 -3.51 0.74
CA GLY A 192 27.10 -2.52 0.75
C GLY A 192 27.63 -2.19 2.13
N VAL A 193 26.81 -2.08 3.16
CA VAL A 193 27.26 -1.68 4.50
C VAL A 193 27.64 -2.89 5.36
N GLY A 194 28.88 -2.90 5.85
CA GLY A 194 29.22 -3.65 7.08
C GLY A 194 28.33 -3.21 8.26
N PRO A 195 28.30 -3.94 9.39
CA PRO A 195 27.37 -3.64 10.48
C PRO A 195 27.58 -2.22 11.02
N LEU A 196 26.55 -1.38 10.93
CA LEU A 196 26.49 -0.10 11.65
C LEU A 196 26.33 -0.39 13.15
N GLN A 197 27.15 0.24 13.99
CA GLN A 197 27.27 -0.06 15.42
C GLN A 197 26.79 1.09 16.30
N THR A 198 26.69 2.31 15.76
CA THR A 198 26.33 3.51 16.53
C THR A 198 25.27 4.36 15.83
N GLY A 199 24.62 5.25 16.59
CA GLY A 199 23.68 6.23 16.02
C GLY A 199 24.35 7.24 15.09
N ASP A 200 25.61 7.59 15.35
CA ASP A 200 26.39 8.51 14.51
C ASP A 200 26.65 7.89 13.13
N GLU A 201 27.02 6.61 13.07
CA GLU A 201 27.22 5.89 11.80
C GLU A 201 25.93 5.77 10.99
N LEU A 202 24.78 5.59 11.67
CA LEU A 202 23.47 5.59 11.04
C LEU A 202 23.13 6.96 10.45
N TYR A 203 23.36 8.03 11.21
CA TYR A 203 23.12 9.40 10.77
C TYR A 203 24.03 9.78 9.59
N ASP A 204 25.33 9.53 9.70
CA ASP A 204 26.30 9.80 8.64
C ASP A 204 25.89 9.08 7.34
N PHE A 205 25.52 7.80 7.43
CA PHE A 205 25.17 7.02 6.25
C PHE A 205 23.81 7.40 5.64
N PHE A 206 22.73 7.31 6.42
CA PHE A 206 21.37 7.44 5.87
C PHE A 206 20.90 8.89 5.72
N VAL A 207 21.47 9.83 6.48
CA VAL A 207 21.06 11.25 6.47
C VAL A 207 22.03 12.10 5.67
N LEU A 208 23.34 11.97 5.92
CA LEU A 208 24.36 12.76 5.21
C LEU A 208 24.88 12.11 3.92
N GLY A 209 24.63 10.81 3.72
CA GLY A 209 25.18 10.07 2.57
C GLY A 209 26.68 9.83 2.66
N HIS A 210 27.24 9.82 3.87
CA HIS A 210 28.64 9.51 4.15
C HIS A 210 28.82 8.00 4.37
N TYR A 211 29.52 7.36 3.44
CA TYR A 211 29.75 5.92 3.47
C TYR A 211 30.83 5.54 4.49
N PRO A 212 30.62 4.51 5.34
CA PRO A 212 31.66 4.02 6.23
C PRO A 212 32.80 3.35 5.45
N ALA A 213 33.99 3.24 6.06
CA ALA A 213 35.14 2.59 5.40
C ALA A 213 34.92 1.09 5.08
N SER A 214 33.97 0.46 5.77
CA SER A 214 33.52 -0.92 5.52
C SER A 214 32.51 -1.03 4.37
N TYR A 215 32.16 0.07 3.72
CA TYR A 215 31.22 0.08 2.62
C TYR A 215 31.83 -0.53 1.34
N ASP A 216 31.10 -1.44 0.70
CA ASP A 216 31.46 -2.06 -0.56
C ASP A 216 30.34 -1.86 -1.59
N GLU A 217 30.55 -0.95 -2.53
CA GLU A 217 29.60 -0.65 -3.62
C GLU A 217 29.18 -1.90 -4.44
N ASN A 218 30.01 -2.94 -4.49
CA ASN A 218 29.70 -4.17 -5.20
C ASN A 218 28.64 -5.02 -4.47
N LEU A 219 28.58 -4.92 -3.14
CA LEU A 219 27.52 -5.53 -2.32
C LEU A 219 26.23 -4.70 -2.36
N GLU A 220 26.31 -3.41 -2.74
CA GLU A 220 25.15 -2.54 -2.96
C GLU A 220 24.51 -2.76 -4.34
N ALA A 221 25.32 -3.03 -5.37
CA ALA A 221 24.84 -3.29 -6.74
C ALA A 221 23.94 -4.55 -6.82
N ASP A 222 24.20 -5.57 -5.99
CA ASP A 222 23.32 -6.75 -5.80
C ASP A 222 21.95 -6.40 -5.17
N MET A 223 21.80 -5.17 -4.65
CA MET A 223 20.54 -4.62 -4.15
C MET A 223 19.87 -3.59 -5.05
N THR A 224 20.50 -3.10 -6.13
CA THR A 224 19.69 -2.47 -7.20
C THR A 224 18.71 -3.47 -7.82
N THR A 225 19.01 -4.77 -7.67
CA THR A 225 18.09 -5.90 -7.88
C THR A 225 17.10 -6.18 -6.73
N ILE A 226 17.18 -5.47 -5.60
CA ILE A 226 16.21 -5.48 -4.48
C ILE A 226 15.37 -4.18 -4.46
N SER A 227 15.88 -3.07 -4.99
CA SER A 227 15.09 -1.89 -5.39
C SER A 227 14.24 -2.16 -6.64
N ASN A 228 14.64 -3.14 -7.47
CA ASN A 228 13.65 -4.03 -8.06
C ASN A 228 13.00 -4.79 -6.90
N ARG A 229 11.94 -4.19 -6.33
CA ARG A 229 10.91 -4.82 -5.50
C ARG A 229 11.00 -6.32 -5.71
N ALA A 230 11.63 -7.07 -4.78
CA ALA A 230 11.95 -8.48 -4.99
C ALA A 230 10.78 -9.11 -5.72
N ALA A 231 11.01 -9.54 -6.98
CA ALA A 231 9.92 -9.95 -7.86
C ALA A 231 9.03 -10.87 -7.03
N PRO A 232 7.71 -10.56 -6.89
CA PRO A 232 6.84 -11.31 -6.00
C PRO A 232 7.16 -12.78 -6.17
N VAL A 233 7.55 -13.46 -5.09
CA VAL A 233 7.69 -14.91 -5.14
C VAL A 233 6.38 -15.41 -5.70
N ILE A 234 6.44 -15.96 -6.91
CA ILE A 234 5.28 -16.43 -7.66
C ILE A 234 4.75 -17.62 -6.88
N THR A 235 3.93 -17.36 -5.87
CA THR A 235 2.94 -18.33 -5.47
C THR A 235 2.09 -18.56 -6.72
N PRO A 236 1.90 -19.81 -7.17
CA PRO A 236 0.82 -20.12 -8.08
C PRO A 236 -0.42 -19.40 -7.57
N LEU A 237 -1.20 -18.77 -8.45
CA LEU A 237 -2.42 -18.04 -8.11
C LEU A 237 -3.50 -19.03 -7.63
N ASN A 238 -3.23 -19.74 -6.55
CA ASN A 238 -4.17 -20.53 -5.79
C ASN A 238 -4.65 -19.63 -4.65
N ASN A 239 -5.24 -18.49 -5.03
CA ASN A 239 -5.97 -17.64 -4.11
C ASN A 239 -7.45 -18.03 -4.23
N PRO A 240 -8.09 -18.55 -3.18
CA PRO A 240 -9.48 -19.02 -3.25
C PRO A 240 -10.48 -17.90 -3.59
N ALA A 241 -10.09 -16.63 -3.47
CA ALA A 241 -10.95 -15.50 -3.86
C ALA A 241 -11.09 -15.31 -5.37
N TYR A 242 -10.19 -15.89 -6.18
CA TYR A 242 -10.27 -15.81 -7.63
C TYR A 242 -10.44 -17.21 -8.23
N PRO A 243 -11.26 -17.37 -9.30
CA PRO A 243 -11.28 -18.61 -10.05
C PRO A 243 -9.86 -18.98 -10.49
N PRO A 244 -9.44 -20.26 -10.34
CA PRO A 244 -8.08 -20.66 -10.65
C PRO A 244 -7.73 -20.50 -12.14
N LYS A 245 -8.75 -20.53 -13.00
CA LYS A 245 -8.64 -20.31 -14.44
C LYS A 245 -9.40 -19.05 -14.83
N ALA A 246 -8.71 -18.14 -15.52
CA ALA A 246 -9.33 -17.00 -16.18
C ALA A 246 -9.76 -17.38 -17.61
N ASP A 247 -10.84 -16.77 -18.10
CA ASP A 247 -11.34 -16.93 -19.47
C ASP A 247 -10.51 -16.11 -20.46
N VAL A 248 -10.02 -14.95 -20.01
CA VAL A 248 -9.09 -14.10 -20.74
C VAL A 248 -7.91 -13.76 -19.84
N THR A 249 -6.70 -13.83 -20.39
CA THR A 249 -5.48 -13.40 -19.73
C THR A 249 -4.69 -12.54 -20.70
N GLU A 250 -4.09 -11.46 -20.20
CA GLU A 250 -3.11 -10.74 -20.99
C GLU A 250 -1.93 -11.65 -21.37
N ALA A 251 -1.53 -11.63 -22.64
CA ALA A 251 -0.47 -12.49 -23.16
C ALA A 251 0.94 -12.00 -22.82
N SER A 252 1.12 -10.73 -22.44
CA SER A 252 2.44 -10.24 -22.04
C SER A 252 2.72 -10.64 -20.60
N TYR A 253 3.48 -11.72 -20.48
CA TYR A 253 4.09 -12.11 -19.22
C TYR A 253 5.15 -11.08 -18.88
N THR A 254 4.86 -10.12 -18.02
CA THR A 254 5.92 -9.25 -17.49
C THR A 254 6.91 -10.12 -16.75
N ARG A 255 8.18 -9.97 -17.08
CA ARG A 255 9.34 -10.70 -16.54
C ARG A 255 9.44 -10.64 -15.00
N ASP A 256 8.65 -9.76 -14.37
CA ASP A 256 8.66 -9.45 -12.94
C ASP A 256 7.44 -10.00 -12.17
N GLY A 257 6.68 -10.94 -12.75
CA GLY A 257 5.70 -11.73 -11.98
C GLY A 257 4.50 -10.98 -11.41
N GLY A 258 4.22 -9.76 -11.89
CA GLY A 258 3.03 -9.00 -11.52
C GLY A 258 1.73 -9.72 -11.90
N ALA A 259 0.66 -9.46 -11.14
CA ALA A 259 -0.68 -9.94 -11.48
C ALA A 259 -1.04 -9.47 -12.89
N LEU A 260 -1.32 -10.41 -13.80
CA LEU A 260 -1.77 -10.10 -15.15
C LEU A 260 -3.20 -9.56 -15.12
N LEU A 261 -3.55 -8.75 -16.11
CA LEU A 261 -4.96 -8.49 -16.41
C LEU A 261 -5.67 -9.81 -16.72
N ARG A 262 -6.80 -10.04 -16.06
CA ARG A 262 -7.58 -11.28 -16.14
C ARG A 262 -9.06 -11.01 -16.29
N GLY A 263 -9.71 -11.76 -17.16
CA GLY A 263 -11.14 -11.78 -17.36
C GLY A 263 -11.77 -13.07 -16.84
N TYR A 264 -12.87 -12.95 -16.11
CA TYR A 264 -13.62 -14.06 -15.53
C TYR A 264 -15.09 -13.99 -15.93
N PHE A 265 -15.66 -15.12 -16.34
CA PHE A 265 -17.05 -15.25 -16.75
C PHE A 265 -17.85 -16.03 -15.70
N LEU A 266 -18.64 -15.30 -14.92
CA LEU A 266 -19.50 -15.82 -13.87
C LEU A 266 -20.89 -16.11 -14.45
N HIS A 267 -21.00 -17.24 -15.14
CA HIS A 267 -22.20 -17.62 -15.90
C HIS A 267 -23.48 -17.64 -15.05
N ASP A 268 -23.41 -18.13 -13.82
CA ASP A 268 -24.58 -18.23 -12.91
C ASP A 268 -25.19 -16.86 -12.60
N SER A 269 -24.38 -15.80 -12.65
CA SER A 269 -24.81 -14.41 -12.40
C SER A 269 -24.89 -13.55 -13.67
N SER A 270 -24.63 -14.14 -14.84
CA SER A 270 -24.52 -13.44 -16.13
C SER A 270 -23.59 -12.21 -16.09
N LEU A 271 -22.47 -12.35 -15.38
CA LEU A 271 -21.51 -11.28 -15.11
C LEU A 271 -20.13 -11.63 -15.67
N ALA A 272 -19.51 -10.67 -16.34
CA ALA A 272 -18.11 -10.70 -16.70
C ALA A 272 -17.33 -9.76 -15.77
N VAL A 273 -16.20 -10.22 -15.21
CA VAL A 273 -15.33 -9.41 -14.35
C VAL A 273 -13.97 -9.27 -15.03
N LEU A 274 -13.55 -8.04 -15.29
CA LEU A 274 -12.20 -7.72 -15.76
C LEU A 274 -11.39 -7.17 -14.60
N SER A 275 -10.49 -7.99 -14.04
CA SER A 275 -9.56 -7.56 -13.00
C SER A 275 -8.32 -6.94 -13.62
N ILE A 276 -8.08 -5.67 -13.30
CA ILE A 276 -6.96 -4.86 -13.77
C ILE A 276 -6.14 -4.45 -12.54
N PRO A 277 -5.10 -5.21 -12.18
CA PRO A 277 -4.28 -4.94 -11.00
C PRO A 277 -3.33 -3.75 -11.17
N HIS A 278 -2.95 -3.39 -12.40
CA HIS A 278 -2.16 -2.21 -12.72
C HIS A 278 -2.28 -1.81 -14.20
N PHE A 279 -2.01 -0.54 -14.52
CA PHE A 279 -1.96 -0.02 -15.88
C PHE A 279 -0.53 0.01 -16.43
N VAL A 280 0.11 -1.16 -16.52
CA VAL A 280 1.49 -1.32 -17.01
C VAL A 280 1.50 -2.38 -18.10
N VAL A 281 2.33 -2.20 -19.12
CA VAL A 281 2.47 -3.12 -20.26
C VAL A 281 3.94 -3.41 -20.52
N ASP A 282 4.27 -4.64 -20.93
CA ASP A 282 5.61 -4.96 -21.40
C ASP A 282 5.91 -4.16 -22.68
N ARG A 283 7.03 -3.44 -22.68
CA ARG A 283 7.52 -2.70 -23.87
C ARG A 283 7.73 -3.60 -25.08
N LYS A 284 7.96 -4.91 -24.88
CA LYS A 284 8.07 -5.90 -25.97
C LYS A 284 6.73 -6.33 -26.55
N ALA A 285 5.63 -6.04 -25.86
CA ALA A 285 4.28 -6.38 -26.29
C ALA A 285 3.30 -5.21 -26.01
N PRO A 286 3.54 -4.02 -26.59
CA PRO A 286 2.84 -2.78 -26.20
C PRO A 286 1.32 -2.79 -26.46
N HIS A 287 0.81 -3.72 -27.27
CA HIS A 287 -0.61 -3.87 -27.58
C HIS A 287 -1.31 -4.98 -26.80
N SER A 288 -0.58 -5.77 -26.02
CA SER A 288 -1.12 -6.95 -25.33
C SER A 288 -2.25 -6.62 -24.36
N PHE A 289 -2.06 -5.57 -23.55
CA PHE A 289 -3.06 -5.05 -22.62
C PHE A 289 -4.37 -4.69 -23.33
N SER A 290 -4.34 -3.78 -24.30
CA SER A 290 -5.54 -3.28 -24.99
C SER A 290 -6.22 -4.38 -25.82
N ASN A 291 -5.45 -5.32 -26.36
CA ASN A 291 -5.99 -6.50 -27.03
C ASN A 291 -6.71 -7.43 -26.05
N ALA A 292 -6.20 -7.63 -24.83
CA ALA A 292 -6.85 -8.42 -23.81
C ALA A 292 -8.18 -7.80 -23.36
N VAL A 293 -8.25 -6.47 -23.19
CA VAL A 293 -9.50 -5.76 -22.90
C VAL A 293 -10.53 -5.96 -24.02
N LYS A 294 -10.13 -5.76 -25.29
CA LYS A 294 -11.02 -5.96 -26.45
C LYS A 294 -11.50 -7.41 -26.56
N GLN A 295 -10.59 -8.36 -26.34
CA GLN A 295 -10.90 -9.79 -26.35
C GLN A 295 -11.90 -10.15 -25.24
N PHE A 296 -11.71 -9.63 -24.04
CA PHE A 296 -12.64 -9.81 -22.92
C PHE A 296 -14.06 -9.33 -23.27
N LEU A 297 -14.20 -8.12 -23.84
CA LEU A 297 -15.53 -7.62 -24.24
C LEU A 297 -16.16 -8.46 -25.36
N ALA A 298 -15.38 -8.82 -26.37
CA ALA A 298 -15.88 -9.65 -27.47
C ALA A 298 -16.33 -11.04 -26.98
N GLN A 299 -15.53 -11.66 -26.11
CA GLN A 299 -15.84 -12.99 -25.57
C GLN A 299 -16.98 -12.97 -24.56
N SER A 300 -17.08 -11.95 -23.70
CA SER A 300 -18.22 -11.80 -22.76
C SER A 300 -19.54 -11.61 -23.51
N THR A 301 -19.53 -10.83 -24.59
CA THR A 301 -20.68 -10.66 -25.50
C THR A 301 -21.05 -11.99 -26.16
N LYS A 302 -20.07 -12.72 -26.70
CA LYS A 302 -20.30 -14.04 -27.31
C LYS A 302 -20.83 -15.07 -26.31
N ALA A 303 -20.40 -14.98 -25.05
CA ALA A 303 -20.88 -15.80 -23.95
C ALA A 303 -22.28 -15.40 -23.44
N GLY A 304 -22.88 -14.33 -23.99
CA GLY A 304 -24.22 -13.87 -23.65
C GLY A 304 -24.34 -13.21 -22.28
N LEU A 305 -23.22 -12.81 -21.67
CA LEU A 305 -23.18 -12.13 -20.37
C LEU A 305 -23.79 -10.74 -20.47
N LYS A 306 -24.46 -10.29 -19.40
CA LYS A 306 -25.28 -9.06 -19.41
C LYS A 306 -24.63 -7.88 -18.70
N LYS A 307 -23.66 -8.15 -17.84
CA LYS A 307 -22.99 -7.13 -17.04
C LYS A 307 -21.48 -7.29 -17.16
N VAL A 308 -20.79 -6.17 -17.12
CA VAL A 308 -19.33 -6.10 -17.02
C VAL A 308 -18.99 -5.32 -15.75
N VAL A 309 -18.16 -5.90 -14.90
CA VAL A 309 -17.50 -5.22 -13.78
C VAL A 309 -16.04 -5.03 -14.16
N ILE A 310 -15.56 -3.81 -14.05
CA ILE A 310 -14.14 -3.48 -14.15
C ILE A 310 -13.61 -3.38 -12.72
N ASP A 311 -12.86 -4.40 -12.32
CA ASP A 311 -12.25 -4.47 -11.00
C ASP A 311 -10.85 -3.83 -11.05
N VAL A 312 -10.74 -2.68 -10.40
CA VAL A 312 -9.48 -1.93 -10.21
C VAL A 312 -9.10 -1.85 -8.72
N GLN A 313 -9.61 -2.77 -7.89
CA GLN A 313 -9.30 -2.78 -6.48
C GLN A 313 -7.78 -2.87 -6.28
N GLN A 314 -7.25 -2.04 -5.37
CA GLN A 314 -5.83 -2.04 -5.00
C GLN A 314 -4.87 -1.80 -6.19
N ASN A 315 -5.38 -1.22 -7.28
CA ASN A 315 -4.59 -0.83 -8.44
C ASN A 315 -3.81 0.47 -8.11
N PRO A 316 -2.47 0.46 -8.19
CA PRO A 316 -1.64 1.62 -7.85
C PRO A 316 -1.56 2.66 -8.99
N GLY A 317 -2.25 2.43 -10.11
CA GLY A 317 -2.13 3.19 -11.33
C GLY A 317 -1.14 2.57 -12.32
N GLY A 318 -0.37 3.43 -12.98
CA GLY A 318 0.50 3.09 -14.11
C GLY A 318 0.38 4.16 -15.19
N SER A 319 0.41 3.76 -16.46
CA SER A 319 0.23 4.65 -17.60
C SER A 319 -1.19 5.24 -17.64
N PRO A 320 -1.35 6.58 -17.54
CA PRO A 320 -2.66 7.22 -17.68
C PRO A 320 -3.30 6.95 -19.05
N LEU A 321 -2.48 6.72 -20.09
CA LEU A 321 -2.97 6.41 -21.44
C LEU A 321 -3.68 5.06 -21.50
N LEU A 322 -3.19 4.04 -20.78
CA LEU A 322 -3.84 2.72 -20.73
C LEU A 322 -5.17 2.79 -19.97
N ALA A 323 -5.25 3.59 -18.90
CA ALA A 323 -6.50 3.84 -18.20
C ALA A 323 -7.54 4.53 -19.12
N LEU A 324 -7.13 5.57 -19.83
CA LEU A 324 -7.98 6.28 -20.80
C LEU A 324 -8.40 5.39 -21.97
N GLU A 325 -7.50 4.57 -22.49
CA GLU A 325 -7.83 3.62 -23.56
C GLU A 325 -8.83 2.57 -23.07
N THR A 326 -8.64 2.02 -21.87
CA THR A 326 -9.57 1.07 -21.25
C THR A 326 -10.96 1.69 -21.14
N PHE A 327 -11.05 2.90 -20.58
CA PHE A 327 -12.32 3.61 -20.44
C PHE A 327 -13.03 3.74 -21.79
N LYS A 328 -12.31 4.18 -22.84
CA LYS A 328 -12.85 4.29 -24.20
C LYS A 328 -13.29 2.97 -24.83
N ILE A 329 -12.64 1.86 -24.48
CA ILE A 329 -12.97 0.54 -25.01
C ILE A 329 -14.24 -0.02 -24.34
N VAL A 330 -14.44 0.25 -23.04
CA VAL A 330 -15.54 -0.32 -22.24
C VAL A 330 -16.79 0.57 -22.16
N SER A 331 -16.68 1.84 -22.55
CA SER A 331 -17.79 2.80 -22.66
C SER A 331 -18.53 2.68 -23.99
#